data_AF-H3RED4-F1
#
_entry.id   AF-H3RED4-F1
#
_cell.length_a   1.000
_cell.length_b   1.000
_cell.length_c   1.000
_cell.angle_alpha   90.00
_cell.angle_beta   90.00
_cell.angle_gamma   90.00
#
_symmetry.space_group_name_H-M   'P 1'
#
loop_
_entity.id
_entity.type
_entity.pdbx_description
1 polymer ?
#
loop_
_entity_poly.entity_id
_entity_poly.type
_entity_poly.pdbx_seq_one_letter_code
_entity_poly.pdbx_strand_id
1 'polypeptide(L)'
;MDELFTLDLGDFVLAACHACRCNPNQIESYPDSWEPEFCHYTWQEREQTPPAHVDYYLNGGFLVLEPDETVFNDLEARIAAIDDLRAYAFSEQDLLNEAFKDKWLPLSYIYNALKTLRFQHDTLWECKEVKNLHYILAKPWERDLSQPVSQRDRYYAMDKLWWDKASDC
;
A
#
# COMPACT_ATOMS: atom_id res chain seq x y z
N MET A 1 9.69 7.38 -12.54
CA MET A 1 10.10 6.38 -11.52
C MET A 1 11.18 5.48 -12.09
N ASP A 2 11.99 6.01 -13.02
CA ASP A 2 12.93 5.20 -13.80
C ASP A 2 14.08 4.69 -12.91
N GLU A 3 14.37 5.43 -11.85
CA GLU A 3 15.32 5.06 -10.81
C GLU A 3 15.05 3.69 -10.16
N LEU A 4 13.81 3.18 -10.22
CA LEU A 4 13.46 1.86 -9.69
C LEU A 4 13.90 0.72 -10.61
N PHE A 5 14.10 0.95 -11.90
CA PHE A 5 14.62 -0.09 -12.82
C PHE A 5 16.11 -0.38 -12.61
N THR A 6 16.81 0.50 -11.88
CA THR A 6 18.21 0.33 -11.50
C THR A 6 18.38 0.11 -9.99
N LEU A 7 17.29 -0.18 -9.27
CA LEU A 7 17.33 -0.48 -7.85
C LEU A 7 18.06 -1.81 -7.64
N ASP A 8 19.11 -1.80 -6.83
CA ASP A 8 19.76 -3.02 -6.37
C ASP A 8 18.89 -3.69 -5.30
N LEU A 9 18.32 -4.85 -5.61
CA LEU A 9 17.52 -5.64 -4.69
C LEU A 9 18.38 -6.40 -3.67
N GLY A 10 19.70 -6.53 -3.89
CA GLY A 10 20.57 -7.36 -3.06
C GLY A 10 20.04 -8.79 -2.95
N ASP A 11 19.90 -9.29 -1.72
CA ASP A 11 19.39 -10.65 -1.44
C ASP A 11 17.85 -10.73 -1.36
N PHE A 12 17.14 -9.62 -1.62
CA PHE A 12 15.67 -9.59 -1.58
C PHE A 12 15.08 -10.05 -2.92
N VAL A 13 13.92 -10.71 -2.86
CA VAL A 13 13.21 -11.22 -4.05
C VAL A 13 12.46 -10.10 -4.77
N LEU A 14 11.97 -9.12 -4.02
CA LEU A 14 11.24 -7.97 -4.55
C LEU A 14 11.39 -6.77 -3.62
N ALA A 15 11.03 -5.59 -4.12
CA ALA A 15 10.82 -4.39 -3.31
C ALA A 15 9.35 -3.94 -3.39
N ALA A 16 8.82 -3.45 -2.27
CA ALA A 16 7.42 -3.01 -2.17
C ALA A 16 7.27 -1.90 -1.13
N CYS A 17 6.11 -1.27 -1.06
CA CYS A 17 5.79 -0.37 0.06
C CYS A 17 5.05 -1.13 1.16
N HIS A 18 5.18 -0.69 2.42
CA HIS A 18 4.35 -1.21 3.51
C HIS A 18 2.85 -0.98 3.24
N ALA A 19 2.00 -1.90 3.66
CA ALA A 19 0.58 -1.59 3.78
C ALA A 19 0.36 -0.66 4.98
N CYS A 20 -0.50 0.35 4.78
CA CYS A 20 -0.99 1.14 5.90
C CYS A 20 -2.05 0.32 6.66
N ARG A 21 -1.73 -0.07 7.88
CA ARG A 21 -2.61 -0.89 8.72
C ARG A 21 -3.56 -0.09 9.61
N CYS A 22 -3.59 1.25 9.57
CA CYS A 22 -4.36 2.05 10.54
C CYS A 22 -5.91 1.93 10.50
N ASN A 23 -6.51 1.29 9.48
CA ASN A 23 -7.97 1.13 9.27
C ASN A 23 -8.86 2.32 9.76
N PRO A 24 -8.71 3.53 9.22
CA PRO A 24 -9.35 4.75 9.74
C PRO A 24 -10.86 4.79 9.50
N ASN A 25 -11.37 3.85 8.69
CA ASN A 25 -12.79 3.68 8.38
C ASN A 25 -13.41 2.52 9.18
N GLN A 26 -12.64 1.85 10.04
CA GLN A 26 -13.09 0.71 10.87
C GLN A 26 -13.82 -0.35 10.02
N ILE A 27 -13.21 -0.72 8.90
CA ILE A 27 -13.76 -1.74 8.00
C ILE A 27 -13.77 -3.07 8.77
N GLU A 28 -14.97 -3.57 9.06
CA GLU A 28 -15.22 -4.75 9.92
C GLU A 28 -14.56 -6.02 9.38
N SER A 29 -14.40 -6.13 8.07
CA SER A 29 -13.75 -7.29 7.45
C SER A 29 -12.23 -7.26 7.52
N TYR A 30 -11.62 -6.18 8.03
CA TYR A 30 -10.16 -6.12 8.19
C TYR A 30 -9.75 -6.81 9.50
N PRO A 31 -8.59 -7.48 9.55
CA PRO A 31 -8.09 -8.10 10.78
C PRO A 31 -7.97 -7.10 11.92
N ASP A 32 -8.13 -7.55 13.17
CA ASP A 32 -8.01 -6.71 14.38
C ASP A 32 -6.63 -6.03 14.50
N SER A 33 -5.58 -6.63 13.92
CA SER A 33 -4.24 -6.04 13.86
C SER A 33 -4.14 -4.84 12.93
N TRP A 34 -5.21 -4.49 12.20
CA TRP A 34 -5.26 -3.27 11.40
C TRP A 34 -5.61 -2.07 12.28
N GLU A 35 -4.63 -1.67 13.09
CA GLU A 35 -4.63 -0.45 13.90
C GLU A 35 -3.26 0.26 13.87
N PRO A 36 -3.18 1.54 14.26
CA PRO A 36 -1.94 2.34 14.19
C PRO A 36 -0.73 1.70 14.87
N GLU A 37 -0.93 0.97 15.96
CA GLU A 37 0.10 0.31 16.76
C GLU A 37 0.86 -0.77 15.98
N PHE A 38 0.24 -1.34 14.94
CA PHE A 38 0.84 -2.28 14.00
C PHE A 38 1.19 -1.63 12.65
N CYS A 39 0.97 -0.33 12.45
CA CYS A 39 1.29 0.30 11.18
C CYS A 39 2.75 0.78 11.14
N HIS A 40 3.53 0.31 10.17
CA HIS A 40 4.93 0.75 10.02
C HIS A 40 5.04 2.26 9.82
N TYR A 41 4.09 2.86 9.09
CA TYR A 41 4.06 4.31 8.88
C TYR A 41 3.79 5.11 10.16
N THR A 42 3.06 4.57 11.14
CA THR A 42 2.87 5.22 12.44
C THR A 42 4.20 5.38 13.18
N TRP A 43 5.06 4.36 13.14
CA TRP A 43 6.36 4.39 13.81
C TRP A 43 7.37 5.26 13.04
N GLN A 44 7.34 5.20 11.71
CA GLN A 44 8.12 6.10 10.85
C GLN A 44 7.77 7.56 11.12
N GLU A 45 6.49 7.89 11.18
CA GLU A 45 5.98 9.23 11.45
C GLU A 45 6.41 9.76 12.83
N ARG A 46 6.49 8.87 13.82
CA ARG A 46 6.99 9.18 15.17
C ARG A 46 8.51 9.29 15.25
N GLU A 47 9.23 9.04 14.15
CA GLU A 47 10.69 8.93 14.10
C GLU A 47 11.23 7.89 15.09
N GLN A 48 10.51 6.76 15.22
CA GLN A 48 10.82 5.69 16.18
C GLN A 48 11.04 4.35 15.47
N THR A 49 11.91 3.53 16.03
CA THR A 49 12.06 2.14 15.59
C THR A 49 10.77 1.38 15.91
N PRO A 50 10.14 0.72 14.93
CA PRO A 50 8.99 -0.14 15.18
C PRO A 50 9.34 -1.25 16.18
N PRO A 51 8.49 -1.51 17.20
CA PRO A 51 8.65 -2.64 18.09
C PRO A 51 8.60 -3.98 17.34
N ALA A 52 9.11 -5.04 17.97
CA ALA A 52 9.18 -6.37 17.36
C ALA A 52 7.81 -6.97 16.97
N HIS A 53 6.70 -6.51 17.56
CA HIS A 53 5.35 -6.95 17.18
C HIS A 53 4.84 -6.31 15.90
N VAL A 54 5.51 -5.28 15.40
CA VAL A 54 5.20 -4.61 14.13
C VAL A 54 5.94 -5.35 13.02
N ASP A 55 5.35 -6.45 12.58
CA ASP A 55 5.85 -7.23 11.46
C ASP A 55 5.80 -6.46 10.14
N TYR A 56 6.62 -6.89 9.19
CA TYR A 56 6.66 -6.32 7.86
C TYR A 56 5.51 -6.92 7.06
N TYR A 57 4.64 -6.04 6.58
CA TYR A 57 3.53 -6.42 5.73
C TYR A 57 3.46 -5.48 4.52
N LEU A 58 3.68 -6.02 3.32
CA LEU A 58 3.70 -5.28 2.06
C LEU A 58 2.29 -4.96 1.56
N ASN A 59 2.18 -3.89 0.77
CA ASN A 59 1.00 -3.59 -0.03
C ASN A 59 1.16 -4.14 -1.45
N GLY A 60 0.18 -4.90 -1.93
CA GLY A 60 0.21 -5.51 -3.27
C GLY A 60 0.04 -4.53 -4.44
N GLY A 61 -0.24 -3.26 -4.17
CA GLY A 61 -0.50 -2.25 -5.19
C GLY A 61 0.71 -1.80 -6.02
N PHE A 62 1.93 -2.09 -5.57
CA PHE A 62 3.16 -1.73 -6.25
C PHE A 62 4.31 -2.65 -5.86
N LEU A 63 4.94 -3.28 -6.85
CA LEU A 63 6.07 -4.20 -6.68
C LEU A 63 7.17 -3.86 -7.69
N VAL A 64 8.42 -3.94 -7.25
CA VAL A 64 9.62 -3.94 -8.11
C VAL A 64 10.27 -5.30 -7.96
N LEU A 65 10.45 -6.03 -9.05
CA LEU A 65 11.03 -7.37 -9.03
C LEU A 65 11.76 -7.65 -10.35
N GLU A 66 12.67 -8.60 -10.30
CA GLU A 66 13.22 -9.24 -11.49
C GLU A 66 12.38 -10.48 -11.82
N PRO A 67 11.95 -10.67 -13.08
CA PRO A 67 11.24 -11.89 -13.47
C PRO A 67 12.11 -13.12 -13.24
N ASP A 68 11.59 -14.09 -12.49
CA ASP A 68 12.26 -15.36 -12.19
C ASP A 68 11.25 -16.51 -12.35
N GLU A 69 11.58 -17.48 -13.22
CA GLU A 69 10.75 -18.64 -13.52
C GLU A 69 10.61 -19.59 -12.32
N THR A 70 11.64 -19.70 -11.48
CA THR A 70 11.60 -20.47 -10.24
C THR A 70 10.60 -19.87 -9.27
N VAL A 71 10.66 -18.54 -9.07
CA VAL A 71 9.71 -17.83 -8.20
C VAL A 71 8.29 -17.95 -8.74
N PHE A 72 8.11 -17.85 -10.06
CA PHE A 72 6.81 -18.05 -10.71
C PHE A 72 6.23 -19.45 -10.42
N ASN A 73 7.01 -20.51 -10.69
CA ASN A 73 6.59 -21.90 -10.48
C ASN A 73 6.29 -22.18 -8.99
N ASP A 74 7.07 -21.62 -8.08
CA ASP A 74 6.84 -21.72 -6.64
C ASP A 74 5.52 -21.06 -6.22
N LEU A 75 5.22 -19.87 -6.75
CA LEU A 75 3.95 -19.19 -6.49
C LEU A 75 2.76 -19.96 -7.09
N GLU A 76 2.89 -20.47 -8.31
CA GLU A 76 1.85 -21.29 -8.95
C GLU A 76 1.55 -22.55 -8.12
N ALA A 77 2.60 -23.26 -7.67
CA ALA A 77 2.45 -24.44 -6.83
C ALA A 77 1.79 -24.11 -5.47
N ARG A 78 2.14 -22.96 -4.86
CA ARG A 78 1.49 -22.48 -3.64
C ARG A 78 0.01 -22.21 -3.85
N ILE A 79 -0.36 -21.50 -4.91
CA ILE A 79 -1.75 -21.19 -5.25
C ILE A 79 -2.54 -22.49 -5.45
N ALA A 80 -1.98 -23.45 -6.19
CA ALA A 80 -2.60 -24.75 -6.45
C ALA A 80 -2.80 -25.59 -5.17
N ALA A 81 -2.03 -25.33 -4.11
CA ALA A 81 -2.12 -26.00 -2.83
C ALA A 81 -3.05 -25.29 -1.81
N ILE A 82 -3.68 -24.17 -2.17
CA ILE A 82 -4.60 -23.46 -1.26
C ILE A 82 -5.94 -24.21 -1.20
N ASP A 83 -6.22 -24.80 -0.04
CA ASP A 83 -7.49 -25.49 0.22
C ASP A 83 -8.63 -24.54 0.61
N ASP A 84 -8.31 -23.41 1.26
CA ASP A 84 -9.31 -22.43 1.74
C ASP A 84 -8.91 -20.99 1.42
N LEU A 85 -9.45 -20.47 0.31
CA LEU A 85 -9.22 -19.09 -0.13
C LEU A 85 -9.75 -18.04 0.87
N ARG A 86 -10.64 -18.39 1.80
CA ARG A 86 -11.15 -17.44 2.81
C ARG A 86 -10.08 -17.03 3.82
N ALA A 87 -8.99 -17.79 3.92
CA ALA A 87 -7.83 -17.42 4.74
C ALA A 87 -7.08 -16.18 4.21
N TYR A 88 -7.27 -15.84 2.93
CA TYR A 88 -6.61 -14.71 2.26
C TYR A 88 -7.61 -13.55 2.12
N ALA A 89 -7.86 -12.84 3.23
CA ALA A 89 -8.78 -11.69 3.27
C ALA A 89 -8.35 -10.58 2.28
N PHE A 90 -7.05 -10.46 2.05
CA PHE A 90 -6.43 -9.62 1.03
C PHE A 90 -5.78 -10.46 -0.08
N SER A 91 -6.49 -11.46 -0.61
CA SER A 91 -6.19 -12.21 -1.84
C SER A 91 -4.68 -12.41 -2.10
N GLU A 92 -4.14 -11.81 -3.18
CA GLU A 92 -2.75 -11.92 -3.58
C GLU A 92 -1.79 -11.24 -2.60
N GLN A 93 -2.20 -10.14 -1.95
CA GLN A 93 -1.35 -9.44 -0.99
C GLN A 93 -1.02 -10.33 0.22
N ASP A 94 -2.00 -11.06 0.76
CA ASP A 94 -1.77 -12.01 1.85
C ASP A 94 -0.84 -13.15 1.39
N LEU A 95 -1.06 -13.70 0.19
CA LEU A 95 -0.20 -14.74 -0.38
C LEU A 95 1.24 -14.26 -0.56
N LEU A 96 1.44 -13.05 -1.07
CA LEU A 96 2.76 -12.45 -1.26
C LEU A 96 3.46 -12.23 0.09
N ASN A 97 2.73 -11.78 1.12
CA ASN A 97 3.27 -11.61 2.47
C ASN A 97 3.66 -12.94 3.12
N GLU A 98 2.94 -14.02 2.82
CA GLU A 98 3.30 -15.38 3.26
C GLU A 98 4.54 -15.90 2.51
N ALA A 99 4.52 -15.84 1.17
CA ALA A 99 5.57 -16.41 0.32
C ALA A 99 6.91 -15.67 0.46
N PHE A 100 6.86 -14.36 0.65
CA PHE A 100 8.03 -13.49 0.70
C PHE A 100 8.27 -12.88 2.07
N LYS A 101 7.75 -13.50 3.14
CA LYS A 101 8.03 -13.10 4.51
C LYS A 101 9.54 -12.93 4.73
N ASP A 102 9.94 -11.75 5.21
CA ASP A 102 11.33 -11.34 5.46
C ASP A 102 12.26 -11.38 4.22
N LYS A 103 11.70 -11.48 3.00
CA LYS A 103 12.43 -11.59 1.73
C LYS A 103 12.14 -10.44 0.76
N TRP A 104 11.62 -9.33 1.26
CA TRP A 104 11.35 -8.15 0.44
C TRP A 104 12.00 -6.89 1.01
N LEU A 105 12.40 -5.99 0.12
CA LEU A 105 13.01 -4.71 0.43
C LEU A 105 11.94 -3.62 0.60
N PRO A 106 11.82 -2.97 1.78
CA PRO A 106 10.89 -1.86 1.95
C PRO A 106 11.29 -0.61 1.15
N LEU A 107 10.33 -0.08 0.40
CA LEU A 107 10.40 1.18 -0.31
C LEU A 107 9.70 2.29 0.47
N SER A 108 10.12 3.53 0.19
CA SER A 108 9.42 4.72 0.66
C SER A 108 7.98 4.75 0.13
N TYR A 109 7.03 5.18 0.98
CA TYR A 109 5.61 5.26 0.64
C TYR A 109 5.34 6.10 -0.63
N ILE A 110 6.26 6.99 -1.02
CA ILE A 110 6.11 7.86 -2.19
C ILE A 110 5.94 7.08 -3.52
N TYR A 111 6.37 5.82 -3.55
CA TYR A 111 6.25 4.93 -4.70
C TYR A 111 4.91 4.17 -4.76
N ASN A 112 4.13 4.19 -3.68
CA ASN A 112 2.78 3.63 -3.61
C ASN A 112 1.96 4.40 -2.57
N ALA A 113 1.81 5.71 -2.80
CA ALA A 113 1.21 6.59 -1.81
C ALA A 113 -0.30 6.36 -1.84
N LEU A 114 -0.83 5.61 -0.88
CA LEU A 114 -2.28 5.40 -0.80
C LEU A 114 -2.96 6.74 -0.52
N LYS A 115 -4.05 7.04 -1.23
CA LYS A 115 -4.76 8.33 -1.07
C LYS A 115 -5.17 8.65 0.37
N THR A 116 -5.32 7.62 1.20
CA THR A 116 -5.70 7.72 2.60
C THR A 116 -4.54 8.17 3.49
N LEU A 117 -3.28 7.92 3.10
CA LEU A 117 -2.09 8.29 3.89
C LEU A 117 -2.04 9.79 4.19
N ARG A 118 -2.52 10.64 3.27
CA ARG A 118 -2.57 12.10 3.48
C ARG A 118 -3.27 12.52 4.77
N PHE A 119 -4.21 11.70 5.26
CA PHE A 119 -5.01 12.00 6.45
C PHE A 119 -4.68 11.08 7.63
N GLN A 120 -4.08 9.92 7.37
CA GLN A 120 -3.68 8.95 8.39
C GLN A 120 -2.29 9.27 8.96
N HIS A 121 -1.43 9.84 8.11
CA HIS A 121 -0.04 10.15 8.39
C HIS A 121 0.29 11.51 7.76
N ASP A 122 -0.38 12.55 8.26
CA ASP A 122 -0.31 13.90 7.68
C ASP A 122 1.07 14.55 7.86
N THR A 123 1.79 14.20 8.93
CA THR A 123 3.15 14.67 9.18
C THR A 123 4.20 13.91 8.37
N LEU A 124 3.91 12.67 7.95
CA LEU A 124 4.74 11.93 7.01
C LEU A 124 4.53 12.40 5.55
N TRP A 125 3.33 12.89 5.21
CA TRP A 125 2.95 13.17 3.83
C TRP A 125 3.62 14.43 3.26
N GLU A 126 4.41 14.22 2.21
CA GLU A 126 5.07 15.28 1.44
C GLU A 126 4.63 15.26 -0.02
N CYS A 127 3.69 16.14 -0.37
CA CYS A 127 3.00 16.13 -1.67
C CYS A 127 3.95 16.24 -2.88
N LYS A 128 5.11 16.90 -2.72
CA LYS A 128 6.09 17.08 -3.80
C LYS A 128 6.96 15.84 -4.04
N GLU A 129 7.08 14.97 -3.05
CA GLU A 129 7.90 13.75 -3.13
C GLU A 129 7.11 12.56 -3.69
N VAL A 130 5.78 12.59 -3.59
CA VAL A 130 4.91 11.51 -4.10
C VAL A 130 5.10 11.30 -5.60
N LYS A 131 5.55 10.09 -5.97
CA LYS A 131 5.81 9.70 -7.36
C LYS A 131 4.68 8.87 -7.96
N ASN A 132 3.97 8.11 -7.13
CA ASN A 132 2.79 7.35 -7.53
C ASN A 132 1.70 7.48 -6.46
N LEU A 133 0.50 7.88 -6.88
CA LEU A 133 -0.67 8.02 -6.03
C LEU A 133 -1.66 6.88 -6.30
N HIS A 134 -1.88 6.05 -5.29
CA HIS A 134 -2.73 4.88 -5.39
C HIS A 134 -4.12 5.17 -4.82
N TYR A 135 -5.11 5.26 -5.72
CA TYR A 135 -6.52 5.51 -5.39
C TYR A 135 -7.24 4.23 -4.97
N ILE A 136 -7.09 3.85 -3.70
CA ILE A 136 -7.81 2.74 -3.06
C ILE A 136 -9.24 3.13 -2.63
N LEU A 137 -10.06 2.13 -2.29
CA LEU A 137 -11.46 2.29 -1.89
C LEU A 137 -12.31 2.97 -2.99
N ALA A 138 -13.21 3.88 -2.61
CA ALA A 138 -14.04 4.65 -3.55
C ALA A 138 -13.18 5.37 -4.58
N LYS A 139 -13.59 5.33 -5.85
CA LYS A 139 -12.73 5.77 -6.95
C LYS A 139 -12.94 7.25 -7.28
N PRO A 140 -11.88 7.99 -7.65
CA PRO A 140 -11.97 9.43 -7.87
C PRO A 140 -12.86 9.78 -9.07
N TRP A 141 -12.94 8.91 -10.09
CA TRP A 141 -13.80 9.13 -11.25
C TRP A 141 -15.30 8.95 -10.95
N GLU A 142 -15.66 8.43 -9.79
CA GLU A 142 -17.05 8.33 -9.31
C GLU A 142 -17.41 9.51 -8.38
N ARG A 143 -16.46 10.40 -8.10
CA ARG A 143 -16.65 11.52 -7.18
C ARG A 143 -17.54 12.59 -7.80
N ASP A 144 -18.61 12.97 -7.09
CA ASP A 144 -19.36 14.19 -7.39
C ASP A 144 -18.52 15.42 -7.04
N LEU A 145 -17.99 16.11 -8.06
CA LEU A 145 -17.22 17.35 -7.88
C LEU A 145 -18.10 18.60 -7.73
N SER A 146 -19.42 18.47 -7.90
CA SER A 146 -20.37 19.58 -7.76
C SER A 146 -20.88 19.76 -6.33
N GLN A 147 -20.61 18.79 -5.44
CA GLN A 147 -21.10 18.81 -4.07
C GLN A 147 -20.64 20.07 -3.28
N PRO A 148 -21.53 20.63 -2.44
CA PRO A 148 -21.22 21.81 -1.64
C PRO A 148 -20.12 21.51 -0.61
N VAL A 149 -19.37 22.54 -0.22
CA VAL A 149 -18.22 22.43 0.70
C VAL A 149 -18.58 21.69 2.00
N SER A 150 -19.78 21.93 2.52
CA SER A 150 -20.28 21.30 3.76
C SER A 150 -20.48 19.78 3.67
N GLN A 151 -20.53 19.21 2.47
CA GLN A 151 -20.72 17.77 2.23
C GLN A 151 -19.41 17.07 1.83
N ARG A 152 -18.29 17.81 1.73
CA ARG A 152 -16.99 17.26 1.32
C ARG A 152 -16.40 16.42 2.44
N ASP A 153 -16.18 15.14 2.15
CA ASP A 153 -15.43 14.26 3.02
C ASP A 153 -13.92 14.57 2.96
N ARG A 154 -13.16 13.90 3.82
CA ARG A 154 -11.70 14.05 3.86
C ARG A 154 -11.03 13.71 2.52
N TYR A 155 -11.58 12.79 1.73
CA TYR A 155 -10.97 12.33 0.48
C TYR A 155 -11.20 13.28 -0.71
N TYR A 156 -12.16 14.20 -0.63
CA TYR A 156 -12.52 15.10 -1.73
C TYR A 156 -11.32 15.79 -2.38
N ALA A 157 -10.38 16.32 -1.59
CA ALA A 157 -9.21 17.01 -2.13
C ALA A 157 -8.31 16.09 -2.95
N MET A 158 -8.12 14.85 -2.49
CA MET A 158 -7.34 13.84 -3.22
C MET A 158 -8.09 13.36 -4.46
N ASP A 159 -9.39 13.13 -4.37
CA ASP A 159 -10.17 12.69 -5.52
C ASP A 159 -10.26 13.79 -6.60
N LYS A 160 -10.34 15.08 -6.21
CA LYS A 160 -10.25 16.21 -7.14
C LYS A 160 -8.89 16.29 -7.82
N LEU A 161 -7.79 16.00 -7.10
CA LEU A 161 -6.44 16.01 -7.68
C LEU A 161 -6.32 15.06 -8.87
N TRP A 162 -7.00 13.90 -8.84
CA TRP A 162 -7.05 12.98 -9.98
C TRP A 162 -7.61 13.66 -11.23
N TRP A 163 -8.75 14.37 -11.09
CA TRP A 163 -9.40 15.08 -12.19
C TRP A 163 -8.59 16.26 -12.70
N ASP A 164 -7.96 17.02 -11.80
CA ASP A 164 -7.08 18.12 -12.17
C ASP A 164 -5.94 17.59 -13.07
N LYS A 165 -5.35 16.44 -12.71
CA LYS A 165 -4.29 15.82 -13.52
C LYS A 165 -4.80 15.17 -14.80
N ALA A 166 -5.97 14.55 -14.78
CA ALA A 166 -6.55 13.94 -15.98
C ALA A 166 -7.00 14.98 -17.02
N SER A 167 -7.37 16.19 -16.56
CA SER A 167 -7.80 17.29 -17.43
C SER A 167 -6.64 18.16 -17.96
N ASP A 168 -5.44 18.02 -17.37
CA ASP A 168 -4.21 18.67 -17.83
C ASP A 168 -3.58 17.94 -19.05
N CYS A 169 -4.21 16.87 -19.55
CA CYS A 169 -3.78 16.08 -20.72
C CYS A 169 -4.49 16.48 -22.02
#